data_AF-A0A2L0CKC2-F1
#
_entry.id   AF-A0A2L0CKC2-F1
#
_cell.length_a   1.000
_cell.length_b   1.000
_cell.length_c   1.000
_cell.angle_alpha   90.00
_cell.angle_beta   90.00
_cell.angle_gamma   90.00
#
_symmetry.space_group_name_H-M   'P 1'
#
loop_
_entity.id
_entity.type
_entity.pdbx_description
1 polymer ?
#
loop_
_entity_poly.entity_id
_entity_poly.type
_entity_poly.pdbx_seq_one_letter_code
_entity_poly.pdbx_strand_id
1 'polypeptide(L)'
;RMNLISTLSELISLNIVPIINTNDAVSPPYQIEEPTSASKRGISLKDNDSLAAMLASEVHSDLLILMTDVDGIYDKPPAEANARFLHTFTSDMRKTIEFGQKSKVG
;
A
#
# COMPACT_ATOMS: atom_id res chain seq x y z
N ARG A 1 16.09 0.65 6.79
CA ARG A 1 15.67 1.66 5.79
C ARG A 1 16.84 2.08 4.91
N MET A 2 17.92 2.64 5.47
CA MET A 2 19.09 3.10 4.69
C MET A 2 19.64 2.07 3.69
N ASN A 3 19.89 0.82 4.12
CA ASN A 3 20.44 -0.22 3.23
C ASN A 3 19.53 -0.50 2.01
N LEU A 4 18.21 -0.56 2.20
CA LEU A 4 17.25 -0.82 1.12
C LEU A 4 17.29 0.31 0.08
N ILE A 5 17.24 1.57 0.56
CA ILE A 5 17.25 2.75 -0.30
C ILE A 5 18.56 2.83 -1.09
N SER A 6 19.70 2.67 -0.41
CA SER A 6 21.02 2.69 -1.07
C SER A 6 21.14 1.61 -2.15
N THR A 7 20.69 0.39 -1.88
CA THR A 7 20.71 -0.69 -2.88
C THR A 7 19.81 -0.38 -4.07
N LEU A 8 18.59 0.10 -3.84
CA LEU A 8 17.67 0.44 -4.93
C LEU A 8 18.19 1.58 -5.80
N SER A 9 18.71 2.65 -5.18
CA SER A 9 19.30 3.77 -5.92
C SER A 9 20.48 3.33 -6.79
N GLU A 10 21.35 2.45 -6.28
CA GLU A 10 22.48 1.92 -7.03
C GLU A 10 22.00 1.06 -8.22
N LEU A 11 21.06 0.14 -8.00
CA LEU A 11 20.51 -0.68 -9.07
C LEU A 11 19.89 0.16 -10.19
N ILE A 12 19.10 1.18 -9.83
CA ILE A 12 18.50 2.10 -10.79
C ILE A 12 19.58 2.90 -11.53
N SER A 13 20.64 3.36 -10.84
CA SER A 13 21.76 4.07 -11.46
C SER A 13 22.51 3.23 -12.49
N LEU A 14 22.48 1.90 -12.34
CA LEU A 14 23.04 0.92 -13.26
C LEU A 14 22.06 0.51 -14.37
N ASN A 15 20.91 1.18 -14.50
CA ASN A 15 19.81 0.84 -15.41
C ASN A 15 19.23 -0.56 -15.18
N ILE A 16 19.30 -1.08 -13.94
CA ILE A 16 18.67 -2.34 -13.55
C ILE A 16 17.25 -2.04 -13.05
N VAL A 17 16.28 -2.86 -13.48
CA VAL A 17 14.90 -2.79 -12.99
C VAL A 17 14.76 -3.67 -11.74
N PRO A 18 14.64 -3.10 -10.52
CA PRO A 18 14.49 -3.90 -9.31
C PRO A 18 13.10 -4.52 -9.22
N ILE A 19 13.04 -5.83 -8.91
CA ILE A 19 11.79 -6.55 -8.64
C ILE A 19 11.73 -6.83 -7.13
N ILE A 20 10.75 -6.25 -6.46
CA ILE A 20 10.59 -6.32 -5.01
C ILE A 20 9.33 -7.10 -4.68
N ASN A 21 9.40 -7.94 -3.65
CA ASN A 21 8.26 -8.65 -3.10
C ASN A 21 8.39 -8.73 -1.57
N THR A 22 7.27 -8.98 -0.89
CA THR A 22 7.30 -9.30 0.53
C THR A 22 8.02 -10.64 0.74
N ASN A 23 8.85 -10.71 1.78
CA ASN A 23 9.50 -11.96 2.16
C ASN A 23 8.58 -12.76 3.09
N ASP A 24 7.60 -13.44 2.49
CA ASP A 24 6.53 -14.16 3.19
C ASP A 24 7.02 -15.30 4.10
N ALA A 25 8.30 -15.69 3.99
CA ALA A 25 8.91 -16.75 4.78
C ALA A 25 9.35 -16.33 6.20
N VAL A 26 9.41 -15.04 6.52
CA VAL A 26 9.99 -14.50 7.77
C VAL A 26 9.13 -13.46 8.48
N SER A 27 7.80 -13.59 8.38
CA SER A 27 6.94 -12.89 9.36
C SER A 27 7.15 -13.52 10.74
N PRO A 28 7.62 -12.77 11.76
CA PRO A 28 7.66 -13.30 13.11
C PRO A 28 6.23 -13.74 13.48
N PRO A 29 6.04 -14.97 14.01
CA PRO A 29 4.72 -15.43 14.39
C PRO A 29 4.11 -14.42 15.35
N TYR A 30 2.80 -14.18 15.17
CA TYR A 30 1.97 -13.33 16.02
C TYR A 30 2.44 -13.36 17.47
N GLN A 31 3.16 -12.33 17.91
CA GLN A 31 3.29 -12.09 19.34
C GLN A 31 1.90 -11.65 19.77
N ILE A 32 1.23 -12.55 20.48
CA ILE A 32 0.12 -12.21 21.37
C ILE A 32 0.73 -11.26 22.39
N GLU A 33 0.84 -9.97 22.05
CA GLU A 33 1.28 -8.97 23.00
C GLU A 33 0.09 -8.68 23.91
N GLU A 34 0.21 -9.22 25.12
CA GLU A 34 -0.40 -8.64 26.31
C GLU A 34 -0.34 -7.10 26.29
N PRO A 35 -1.31 -6.40 26.90
CA PRO A 35 -1.49 -4.95 26.77
C PRO A 35 -0.48 -4.14 27.60
N THR A 36 0.78 -4.54 27.68
CA THR A 36 1.80 -3.82 28.45
C THR A 36 3.08 -3.59 27.65
N SER A 37 3.45 -2.31 27.61
CA SER A 37 4.73 -1.75 27.16
C SER A 37 4.82 -1.36 25.68
N ALA A 38 4.61 -0.07 25.47
CA ALA A 38 5.00 0.67 24.28
C ALA A 38 6.42 0.35 23.83
N SER A 39 6.59 -0.29 22.66
CA SER A 39 7.60 0.03 21.63
C SER A 39 7.92 -1.18 20.75
N LYS A 40 7.04 -1.49 19.80
CA LYS A 40 7.44 -2.03 18.49
C LYS A 40 6.38 -1.61 17.48
N ARG A 41 6.56 -0.41 16.92
CA ARG A 41 5.83 0.07 15.73
C ARG A 41 6.26 -0.74 14.49
N GLY A 42 6.09 -2.05 14.53
CA GLY A 42 6.16 -2.88 13.34
C GLY A 42 4.90 -2.59 12.54
N ILE A 43 5.00 -1.78 11.50
CA ILE A 43 3.96 -1.69 10.48
C ILE A 43 3.79 -3.13 9.99
N SER A 44 2.59 -3.71 10.18
CA SER A 44 2.27 -5.02 9.65
C SER A 44 2.16 -4.86 8.12
N LEU A 45 3.31 -4.87 7.45
CA LEU A 45 3.48 -4.93 6.00
C LEU A 45 2.99 -6.32 5.56
N LYS A 46 1.67 -6.49 5.52
CA LYS A 46 1.04 -7.78 5.24
C LYS A 46 0.56 -7.89 3.79
N ASP A 47 0.56 -6.78 3.05
CA ASP A 47 0.23 -6.72 1.63
C ASP A 47 1.28 -5.94 0.83
N ASN A 48 1.37 -6.28 -0.46
CA ASN A 48 2.30 -5.62 -1.38
C ASN A 48 1.91 -4.16 -1.67
N ASP A 49 0.65 -3.78 -1.45
CA ASP A 49 0.18 -2.40 -1.61
C ASP A 49 0.81 -1.47 -0.57
N SER A 50 0.81 -1.87 0.71
CA SER A 50 1.47 -1.11 1.77
C SER A 50 2.99 -1.08 1.59
N LEU A 51 3.57 -2.20 1.12
CA LEU A 51 5.01 -2.26 0.80
C LEU A 51 5.38 -1.29 -0.32
N ALA A 52 4.60 -1.30 -1.42
CA ALA A 52 4.81 -0.42 -2.56
C ALA A 52 4.63 1.05 -2.17
N ALA A 53 3.60 1.38 -1.39
CA ALA A 53 3.36 2.74 -0.89
C ALA A 53 4.49 3.24 0.02
N MET A 54 4.96 2.39 0.93
CA MET A 54 6.10 2.73 1.79
C MET A 54 7.37 2.91 0.96
N LEU A 55 7.64 2.01 0.01
CA LEU A 55 8.83 2.08 -0.82
C LEU A 55 8.83 3.33 -1.70
N ALA A 56 7.71 3.63 -2.36
CA ALA A 56 7.48 4.82 -3.16
C ALA A 56 7.81 6.11 -2.37
N SER A 57 7.34 6.18 -1.12
CA SER A 57 7.61 7.30 -0.21
C SER A 57 9.11 7.40 0.15
N GLU A 58 9.76 6.28 0.45
CA GLU A 58 11.17 6.24 0.89
C GLU A 58 12.18 6.50 -0.25
N VAL A 59 11.84 6.14 -1.50
CA VAL A 59 12.68 6.44 -2.68
C VAL A 59 12.29 7.75 -3.37
N HIS A 60 11.32 8.50 -2.81
CA HIS A 60 10.79 9.73 -3.39
C HIS A 60 10.31 9.59 -4.84
N SER A 61 9.56 8.52 -5.14
CA SER A 61 9.00 8.32 -6.47
C SER A 61 7.98 9.40 -6.82
N ASP A 62 7.96 9.86 -8.07
CA ASP A 62 6.94 10.79 -8.57
C ASP A 62 5.55 10.14 -8.67
N LEU A 63 5.49 8.83 -8.91
CA LEU A 63 4.24 8.10 -9.15
C LEU A 63 4.31 6.65 -8.67
N LEU A 64 3.27 6.22 -7.97
CA LEU A 64 2.98 4.81 -7.68
C LEU A 64 1.77 4.38 -8.50
N ILE A 65 1.94 3.36 -9.33
CA ILE A 65 0.87 2.76 -10.12
C ILE A 65 0.52 1.41 -9.49
N LEU A 66 -0.72 1.28 -9.00
CA LEU A 66 -1.27 0.02 -8.52
C LEU A 66 -2.11 -0.60 -9.64
N MET A 67 -1.73 -1.81 -10.05
CA MET A 67 -2.51 -2.59 -11.02
C MET A 67 -3.51 -3.48 -10.29
N THR A 68 -4.76 -3.46 -10.71
CA THR A 68 -5.85 -4.22 -10.12
C THR A 68 -6.75 -4.81 -11.22
N ASP A 69 -7.56 -5.80 -10.86
CA ASP A 69 -8.53 -6.48 -11.72
C ASP A 69 -9.89 -5.76 -11.79
N VAL A 70 -10.04 -4.65 -11.06
CA VAL A 70 -11.17 -3.73 -11.19
C VAL A 70 -10.78 -2.48 -11.97
N ASP A 71 -11.75 -1.78 -12.56
CA ASP A 71 -11.47 -0.56 -13.31
C ASP A 71 -10.94 0.60 -12.45
N GLY A 72 -11.18 0.54 -11.13
CA GLY A 72 -10.73 1.55 -10.17
C GLY A 72 -11.71 1.74 -9.01
N ILE A 73 -11.68 2.92 -8.40
CA ILE A 73 -12.44 3.25 -7.21
C ILE A 73 -13.78 3.90 -7.60
N TYR A 74 -14.85 3.48 -6.93
CA TYR A 74 -16.21 4.02 -7.08
C TYR A 74 -16.68 4.65 -5.78
N ASP A 75 -17.65 5.58 -5.86
CA ASP A 75 -18.25 6.24 -4.68
C ASP A 75 -19.15 5.32 -3.84
N LYS A 76 -19.58 4.20 -4.41
CA LYS A 76 -20.35 3.11 -3.78
C LYS A 76 -20.07 1.81 -4.55
N PRO A 77 -20.54 0.64 -4.09
CA PRO A 77 -20.35 -0.61 -4.82
C PRO A 77 -20.82 -0.49 -6.28
N PRO A 78 -20.00 -0.87 -7.28
CA PRO A 78 -20.31 -0.65 -8.70
C PRO A 78 -21.56 -1.40 -9.19
N ALA A 79 -22.03 -2.39 -8.44
CA ALA A 79 -23.28 -3.11 -8.71
C ALA A 79 -24.55 -2.33 -8.32
N GLU A 80 -24.43 -1.26 -7.53
CA GLU A 80 -25.56 -0.44 -7.10
C GLU A 80 -25.95 0.62 -8.14
N ALA A 81 -27.24 0.98 -8.15
CA ALA A 81 -27.74 2.01 -9.04
C ALA A 81 -27.08 3.37 -8.75
N ASN A 82 -26.69 4.07 -9.82
CA ASN A 82 -26.01 5.37 -9.76
C ASN A 82 -24.63 5.31 -9.07
N ALA A 83 -23.92 4.18 -9.11
CA ALA A 83 -22.51 4.17 -8.74
C ALA A 83 -21.69 5.00 -9.74
N ARG A 84 -20.75 5.80 -9.23
CA ARG A 84 -19.93 6.72 -10.04
C ARG A 84 -18.46 6.42 -9.85
N PHE A 85 -17.75 6.33 -10.98
CA PHE A 85 -16.30 6.18 -10.99
C PHE A 85 -15.61 7.44 -10.44
N LEU A 86 -14.64 7.25 -9.56
CA LEU A 86 -13.87 8.32 -8.96
C LEU A 86 -12.57 8.53 -9.75
N HIS A 87 -12.61 9.42 -10.75
CA HIS A 87 -11.43 9.73 -11.58
C HIS A 87 -10.28 10.37 -10.80
N THR A 88 -10.57 11.08 -9.70
CA THR A 88 -9.56 11.77 -8.90
C THR A 88 -10.01 11.84 -7.45
N PHE A 89 -9.09 11.54 -6.55
CA PHE A 89 -9.25 11.72 -5.12
C PHE A 89 -8.11 12.60 -4.58
N THR A 90 -8.46 13.59 -3.77
CA THR A 90 -7.50 14.42 -3.03
C THR A 90 -7.80 14.36 -1.54
N SER A 91 -6.82 14.71 -0.71
CA SER A 91 -6.98 14.67 0.75
C SER A 91 -8.10 15.57 1.27
N ASP A 92 -8.47 16.63 0.54
CA ASP A 92 -9.57 17.53 0.91
C ASP A 92 -10.94 16.83 0.83
N MET A 93 -11.07 15.81 -0.02
CA MET A 93 -12.29 15.01 -0.18
C MET A 93 -12.45 13.97 0.94
N ARG A 94 -11.48 13.83 1.85
CA ARG A 94 -11.52 12.79 2.89
C ARG A 94 -12.73 12.90 3.82
N LYS A 95 -13.27 14.11 4.02
CA LYS A 95 -14.45 14.33 4.87
C LYS A 95 -15.77 13.99 4.18
N THR A 96 -15.76 13.79 2.86
CA THR A 96 -16.96 13.52 2.07
C THR A 96 -17.08 12.06 1.66
N ILE A 97 -16.13 11.21 2.07
CA ILE A 97 -16.08 9.79 1.72
C ILE A 97 -16.18 8.96 2.99
N GLU A 98 -17.07 7.98 2.96
CA GLU A 98 -17.16 6.94 3.98
C GLU A 98 -16.63 5.64 3.37
N PHE A 99 -15.64 5.04 4.04
CA PHE A 99 -15.08 3.77 3.60
C PHE A 99 -16.00 2.62 4.04
N GLY A 100 -16.59 1.94 3.06
CA GLY A 100 -17.42 0.75 3.29
C GLY A 100 -16.61 -0.48 3.70
N GLN A 101 -17.30 -1.62 3.82
CA GLN A 101 -16.63 -2.90 4.05
C GLN A 101 -15.88 -3.37 2.80
N LYS A 102 -14.86 -4.22 3.03
CA LYS A 102 -14.05 -4.84 1.99
C LYS A 102 -14.94 -5.56 0.95
N SER A 103 -14.71 -5.31 -0.34
CA SER A 103 -15.46 -5.98 -1.40
C SER A 103 -14.96 -7.41 -1.59
N LYS A 104 -15.73 -8.22 -2.33
CA LYS A 104 -15.31 -9.55 -2.77
C LYS A 104 -14.06 -9.55 -3.65
N VAL A 105 -13.81 -8.42 -4.32
CA VAL A 105 -12.71 -8.24 -5.29
C VAL A 105 -11.57 -7.38 -4.74
N GLY A 106 -11.69 -6.84 -3.52
CA GLY A 106 -10.74 -5.85 -2.99
C GLY A 106 -11.28 -5.07 -1.82
#